data_AF-A0A9X3ES55-F1
#
_entry.id   AF-A0A9X3ES55-F1
#
_cell.length_a   1.000
_cell.length_b   1.000
_cell.length_c   1.000
_cell.angle_alpha   90.00
_cell.angle_beta   90.00
_cell.angle_gamma   90.00
#
_symmetry.space_group_name_H-M   'P 1'
#
loop_
_entity.id
_entity.type
_entity.pdbx_description
1 polymer ?
#
loop_
_entity_poly.entity_id
_entity_poly.type
_entity_poly.pdbx_seq_one_letter_code
_entity_poly.pdbx_strand_id
1 'polypeptide(L)'
;MQRFGLAAALAVATLTPTEARALAVPELVTHQGRLFDTTGSPVSGTQDLTFTIYDAELAGNELWSETITVDFDEGYFSVRLGEQWSSTRTSSTAPPAGSASPSAPTRR
;
A
#
# COMPACT_ATOMS: atom_id res chain seq x y z
N MET A 1 51.68 38.01 -28.93
CA MET A 1 50.48 37.78 -29.76
C MET A 1 50.48 36.33 -30.22
N GLN A 2 49.85 35.42 -29.46
CA GLN A 2 49.66 34.02 -29.86
C GLN A 2 48.25 33.87 -30.44
N ARG A 3 48.22 33.23 -31.61
CA ARG A 3 47.14 33.20 -32.59
C ARG A 3 46.15 32.09 -32.20
N PHE A 4 44.87 32.45 -32.14
CA PHE A 4 43.74 31.57 -31.83
C PHE A 4 43.60 30.46 -32.88
N GLY A 5 43.86 29.22 -32.48
CA GLY A 5 43.52 28.04 -33.27
C GLY A 5 42.14 27.52 -32.87
N LEU A 6 41.14 27.74 -33.72
CA LEU A 6 39.81 27.14 -33.61
C LEU A 6 39.91 25.64 -33.88
N ALA A 7 39.90 24.82 -32.83
CA ALA A 7 39.57 23.40 -32.95
C ALA A 7 38.08 23.25 -32.64
N ALA A 8 37.27 23.08 -33.69
CA ALA A 8 35.86 22.71 -33.54
C ALA A 8 35.80 21.27 -33.02
N ALA A 9 35.73 21.10 -31.70
CA ALA A 9 35.45 19.81 -31.09
C ALA A 9 33.95 19.53 -31.25
N LEU A 10 33.61 18.47 -31.99
CA LEU A 10 32.24 17.93 -32.05
C LEU A 10 31.80 17.59 -30.63
N ALA A 11 30.85 18.35 -30.10
CA ALA A 11 30.16 18.01 -28.86
C ALA A 11 29.24 16.82 -29.14
N VAL A 12 29.69 15.61 -28.80
CA VAL A 12 28.83 14.42 -28.77
C VAL A 12 27.89 14.58 -27.58
N ALA A 13 26.63 14.92 -27.86
CA ALA A 13 25.58 14.96 -26.85
C ALA A 13 25.30 13.53 -26.37
N THR A 14 25.85 13.16 -25.22
CA THR A 14 25.48 11.91 -24.55
C THR A 14 24.05 12.07 -24.02
N LEU A 15 23.06 11.53 -24.73
CA LEU A 15 21.74 11.29 -24.15
C LEU A 15 21.90 10.24 -23.05
N THR A 16 21.96 10.69 -21.80
CA THR A 16 21.78 9.80 -20.66
C THR A 16 20.32 9.35 -20.68
N PRO A 17 20.01 8.05 -20.82
CA PRO A 17 18.64 7.59 -20.66
C PRO A 17 18.16 7.96 -19.25
N THR A 18 17.11 8.79 -19.17
CA THR A 18 16.36 8.95 -17.94
C THR A 18 15.65 7.64 -17.68
N GLU A 19 16.19 6.83 -16.77
CA GLU A 19 15.48 5.67 -16.28
C GLU A 19 14.25 6.15 -15.52
N ALA A 20 13.07 5.75 -16.01
CA ALA A 20 11.83 5.93 -15.27
C ALA A 20 11.91 5.07 -14.01
N ARG A 21 12.15 5.69 -12.86
CA ARG A 21 12.02 5.03 -11.56
C ARG A 21 10.54 4.77 -11.31
N ALA A 22 10.12 3.52 -11.43
CA ALA A 22 8.86 3.10 -10.84
C ALA A 22 8.96 3.33 -9.32
N LEU A 23 8.16 4.26 -8.79
CA LEU A 23 8.05 4.42 -7.35
C LEU A 23 7.30 3.20 -6.83
N ALA A 24 7.97 2.37 -6.05
CA ALA A 24 7.31 1.31 -5.31
C ALA A 24 6.35 1.97 -4.32
N VAL A 25 5.05 1.95 -4.64
CA VAL A 25 4.01 2.42 -3.73
C VAL A 25 3.96 1.42 -2.58
N PRO A 26 4.08 1.86 -1.32
CA PRO A 26 3.94 0.98 -0.18
C PRO A 26 2.58 0.28 -0.24
N GLU A 27 2.58 -1.06 -0.24
CA GLU A 27 1.34 -1.85 -0.24
C GLU A 27 0.57 -1.70 1.08
N LEU A 28 1.25 -1.21 2.13
CA LEU A 28 0.73 -1.09 3.48
C LEU A 28 1.11 0.27 4.06
N VAL A 29 0.16 0.89 4.75
CA VAL A 29 0.35 2.19 5.40
C VAL A 29 0.23 2.02 6.91
N THR A 30 1.28 2.37 7.66
CA THR A 30 1.20 2.39 9.12
C THR A 30 0.57 3.70 9.59
N HIS A 31 -0.49 3.62 10.39
CA HIS A 31 -1.14 4.76 11.01
C HIS A 31 -1.07 4.64 12.53
N GLN A 32 -0.60 5.70 13.19
CA GLN A 32 -0.42 5.77 14.63
C GLN A 32 -1.13 7.00 15.17
N GLY A 33 -1.65 6.90 16.40
CA GLY A 33 -2.31 8.03 17.01
C GLY A 33 -2.65 7.82 18.47
N ARG A 34 -3.34 8.82 19.02
CA ARG A 34 -3.95 8.74 20.34
C ARG A 34 -5.41 9.15 20.30
N LEU A 35 -6.24 8.44 21.05
CA LEU A 35 -7.66 8.76 21.22
C LEU A 35 -7.95 9.15 22.68
N PHE A 36 -8.60 10.29 22.84
CA PHE A 36 -9.08 10.80 24.12
C PHE A 36 -10.59 10.99 24.04
N ASP A 37 -11.28 10.79 25.15
CA ASP A 37 -12.70 11.05 25.25
C ASP A 37 -13.00 12.56 25.39
N THR A 38 -14.29 12.91 25.49
CA THR A 38 -14.73 14.32 25.64
C THR A 38 -14.30 14.97 26.95
N THR A 39 -13.86 14.18 27.93
CA THR A 39 -13.32 14.66 29.22
C THR A 39 -11.80 14.82 29.20
N GLY A 40 -11.14 14.43 28.10
CA GLY A 40 -9.68 14.43 27.97
C GLY A 40 -9.02 13.19 28.57
N SER A 41 -9.79 12.16 28.95
CA SER A 41 -9.24 10.91 29.45
C SER A 41 -8.83 10.00 28.28
N PRO A 42 -7.68 9.31 28.36
CA PRO A 42 -7.27 8.39 27.30
C PRO A 42 -8.25 7.22 27.19
N VAL A 43 -8.61 6.86 25.97
CA VAL A 43 -9.44 5.69 25.71
C VAL A 43 -8.58 4.43 25.83
N SER A 44 -9.08 3.40 26.50
CA SER A 44 -8.40 2.10 26.63
C SER A 44 -9.35 0.95 26.30
N GLY A 45 -8.78 -0.17 25.89
CA GLY A 45 -9.51 -1.38 25.50
C GLY A 45 -9.86 -1.43 24.01
N THR A 46 -10.66 -2.42 23.65
CA THR A 46 -10.91 -2.77 22.25
C THR A 46 -12.00 -1.88 21.62
N GLN A 47 -11.69 -1.27 20.48
CA GLN A 47 -12.61 -0.43 19.71
C GLN A 47 -12.42 -0.66 18.20
N ASP A 48 -13.53 -0.68 17.47
CA ASP A 48 -13.52 -0.72 16.01
C ASP A 48 -13.24 0.67 15.43
N LEU A 49 -12.21 0.77 14.59
CA LEU A 49 -11.86 1.98 13.83
C LEU A 49 -12.10 1.74 12.35
N THR A 50 -12.85 2.65 11.72
CA THR A 50 -13.02 2.67 10.26
C THR A 50 -12.14 3.76 9.67
N PHE A 51 -11.26 3.37 8.74
CA PHE A 51 -10.41 4.26 7.98
C PHE A 51 -10.97 4.39 6.58
N THR A 52 -11.09 5.61 6.07
CA THR A 52 -11.68 5.87 4.75
C THR A 52 -10.83 6.87 3.97
N ILE A 53 -10.59 6.59 2.70
CA ILE A 53 -9.87 7.47 1.77
C ILE A 53 -10.88 8.05 0.78
N TYR A 54 -10.87 9.37 0.64
CA TYR A 54 -11.70 10.11 -0.31
C TYR A 54 -10.86 10.71 -1.44
N ASP A 55 -11.47 10.97 -2.59
CA ASP A 55 -10.81 11.60 -3.76
C ASP A 55 -10.71 13.13 -3.68
N ALA A 56 -11.42 13.76 -2.75
CA ALA A 56 -11.44 15.21 -2.56
C ALA A 56 -11.68 15.59 -1.08
N GLU A 57 -11.23 16.79 -0.70
CA GLU A 57 -11.35 17.32 0.67
C GLU A 57 -12.79 17.64 1.08
N LEU A 58 -13.62 18.08 0.13
CA LEU A 58 -15.03 18.43 0.35
C LEU A 58 -15.90 17.70 -0.67
N ALA A 59 -16.92 16.98 -0.19
CA ALA A 59 -17.88 16.24 -1.02
C ALA A 59 -17.23 15.22 -2.00
N GLY A 60 -16.09 14.64 -1.63
CA GLY A 60 -15.44 13.59 -2.40
C GLY A 60 -16.14 12.23 -2.34
N ASN A 61 -15.83 11.36 -3.29
CA ASN A 61 -16.28 9.97 -3.30
C ASN A 61 -15.34 9.11 -2.44
N GLU A 62 -15.91 8.13 -1.74
CA GLU A 62 -15.14 7.10 -1.05
C GLU A 62 -14.42 6.23 -2.06
N LEU A 63 -13.08 6.21 -1.99
CA LEU A 63 -12.24 5.35 -2.82
C LEU A 63 -11.94 4.01 -2.15
N TRP A 64 -11.86 4.02 -0.83
CA TRP A 64 -11.45 2.86 -0.04
C TRP A 64 -11.90 3.03 1.40
N SER A 65 -12.26 1.91 2.05
CA SER A 65 -12.63 1.86 3.45
C SER A 65 -12.22 0.52 4.07
N GLU A 66 -11.71 0.55 5.30
CA GLU A 66 -11.31 -0.63 6.07
C GLU A 66 -11.67 -0.43 7.54
N THR A 67 -12.29 -1.45 8.13
CA THR A 67 -12.61 -1.47 9.57
C THR A 67 -11.68 -2.45 10.28
N ILE A 68 -10.96 -1.93 11.28
CA ILE A 68 -9.97 -2.67 12.07
C ILE A 68 -10.38 -2.59 13.54
N THR A 69 -10.50 -3.73 14.19
CA THR A 69 -10.63 -3.83 15.64
C THR A 69 -9.27 -3.59 16.28
N VAL A 70 -9.16 -2.54 17.10
CA VAL A 70 -7.91 -2.08 17.70
C VAL A 70 -8.01 -2.13 19.20
N ASP A 71 -6.98 -2.67 19.86
CA ASP A 71 -6.85 -2.57 21.30
C ASP A 71 -6.03 -1.32 21.66
N PHE A 72 -6.67 -0.41 22.39
CA PHE A 72 -6.06 0.84 22.82
C PHE A 72 -5.37 0.67 24.18
N ASP A 73 -4.14 1.17 24.26
CA ASP A 73 -3.36 1.20 25.50
C ASP A 73 -3.03 2.65 25.86
N GLU A 74 -3.62 3.16 26.94
CA GLU A 74 -3.50 4.57 27.37
C GLU A 74 -3.74 5.58 26.23
N GLY A 75 -4.77 5.31 25.43
CA GLY A 75 -5.16 6.10 24.27
C GLY A 75 -4.34 5.79 23.01
N TYR A 76 -3.21 5.10 23.09
CA TYR A 76 -2.36 4.83 21.93
C TYR A 76 -2.88 3.69 21.06
N PHE A 77 -2.64 3.83 19.75
CA PHE A 77 -2.77 2.74 18.79
C PHE A 77 -1.73 2.83 17.66
N SER A 78 -1.47 1.67 17.04
CA SER A 78 -0.68 1.55 15.80
C SER A 78 -1.30 0.46 14.93
N VAL A 79 -1.77 0.82 13.74
CA VAL A 79 -2.38 -0.11 12.79
C VAL A 79 -1.66 -0.09 11.46
N ARG A 80 -1.78 -1.17 10.69
CA ARG A 80 -1.32 -1.25 9.30
C ARG A 80 -2.56 -1.37 8.40
N LEU A 81 -2.76 -0.37 7.57
CA LEU A 81 -3.86 -0.31 6.61
C LEU A 81 -3.50 -1.12 5.36
N GLY A 82 -4.47 -1.84 4.81
CA GLY A 82 -4.34 -2.66 3.60
C GLY A 82 -3.95 -4.13 3.86
N GLU A 83 -3.74 -4.54 5.10
CA GLU A 83 -3.37 -5.94 5.43
C GLU A 83 -4.50 -6.93 5.10
N GLN A 84 -5.76 -6.53 5.30
CA GLN A 84 -6.90 -7.42 5.02
C GLN A 84 -7.05 -7.68 3.50
N TRP A 85 -6.73 -6.70 2.66
CA TRP A 85 -6.76 -6.87 1.22
C TRP A 85 -5.65 -7.82 0.73
N SER A 86 -4.45 -7.71 1.29
CA SER A 86 -3.30 -8.56 0.93
C SER A 86 -3.51 -10.03 1.31
N SER A 87 -4.20 -10.30 2.41
CA SER A 87 -4.47 -11.67 2.91
C SER A 87 -5.27 -12.52 1.91
N THR A 88 -6.14 -11.88 1.11
CA THR A 88 -6.94 -12.59 0.09
C THR A 88 -6.16 -12.93 -1.19
N ARG A 89 -5.00 -12.31 -1.43
CA ARG A 89 -4.20 -12.53 -2.64
C ARG A 89 -3.14 -13.63 -2.47
N THR A 90 -2.79 -13.98 -1.23
CA THR A 90 -1.84 -15.06 -0.91
C THR A 90 -2.47 -16.38 -0.48
N SER A 91 -3.80 -16.47 -0.37
CA SER A 91 -4.51 -17.73 -0.14
C SER A 91 -4.90 -18.47 -1.44
N SER A 92 -4.23 -18.17 -2.56
CA SER A 92 -4.38 -18.90 -3.81
C SER A 92 -3.44 -20.12 -3.83
N THR A 93 -3.91 -21.21 -3.23
CA THR A 93 -3.57 -22.61 -3.54
C THR A 93 -2.10 -23.04 -3.49
N ALA A 94 -1.68 -23.60 -2.36
CA ALA A 94 -0.90 -24.85 -2.41
C ALA A 94 -1.93 -26.00 -2.43
N PRO A 95 -1.94 -26.89 -3.45
CA PRO A 95 -2.82 -28.04 -3.43
C PRO A 95 -2.45 -28.94 -2.24
N PRO A 96 -3.43 -29.59 -1.57
CA PRO A 96 -3.08 -30.65 -0.62
C PRO A 96 -2.30 -31.71 -1.39
N ALA A 97 -1.09 -32.04 -0.93
CA ALA A 97 -0.37 -33.20 -1.41
C ALA A 97 -1.18 -34.44 -1.04
N GLY A 98 -2.03 -34.90 -1.94
CA GLY A 98 -2.79 -36.13 -1.78
C GLY A 98 -4.22 -36.05 -2.27
N SER A 99 -4.49 -36.88 -3.26
CA SER A 99 -5.77 -37.55 -3.54
C SER A 99 -6.63 -36.98 -4.67
N ALA A 100 -6.65 -37.77 -5.74
CA ALA A 100 -7.71 -37.96 -6.73
C ALA A 100 -7.72 -37.06 -7.99
N SER A 101 -7.12 -37.63 -9.04
CA SER A 101 -7.36 -37.33 -10.45
C SER A 101 -8.84 -37.56 -10.84
N PRO A 102 -9.45 -36.74 -11.71
CA PRO A 102 -10.88 -36.80 -12.04
C PRO A 102 -11.18 -37.81 -13.16
N SER A 103 -12.04 -38.81 -12.89
CA SER A 103 -12.70 -39.60 -13.94
C SER A 103 -14.05 -38.97 -14.28
N ALA A 104 -14.19 -38.61 -15.56
CA ALA A 104 -15.29 -37.88 -16.18
C ALA A 104 -16.65 -38.62 -16.16
N PRO A 105 -17.77 -37.93 -16.47
CA PRO A 105 -19.13 -38.42 -16.24
C PRO A 105 -19.62 -39.36 -17.35
N THR A 106 -20.28 -40.46 -16.99
CA THR A 106 -21.07 -41.25 -17.95
C THR A 106 -22.56 -40.98 -17.74
N ARG A 107 -23.12 -40.32 -18.75
CA ARG A 107 -24.55 -40.14 -19.00
C ARG A 107 -25.17 -41.49 -19.42
N ARG A 108 -26.05 -42.07 -18.60
CA ARG A 108 -27.35 -42.63 -18.99
C ARG A 108 -28.15 -43.12 -17.79
#